data_AF-A0A3L6SI42-F1
#
_entry.id   AF-A0A3L6SI42-F1
#
_cell.length_a   1.000
_cell.length_b   1.000
_cell.length_c   1.000
_cell.angle_alpha   90.00
_cell.angle_beta   90.00
_cell.angle_gamma   90.00
#
_symmetry.space_group_name_H-M   'P 1'
#
loop_
_entity.id
_entity.type
_entity.pdbx_description
1 polymer ?
#
loop_
_entity_poly.entity_id
_entity_poly.type
_entity_poly.pdbx_seq_one_letter_code
_entity_poly.pdbx_strand_id
1 'polypeptide(L)'
;MVTTTMGKKKLADEEIACCYGAAGVDDQGRATELRLLALSSPHTQAFHLAWLSLFACFFAAFAAPPILPALRPALVLAPADAPAAAVGSLSATLHWMSGIFAPSAVGLANAVAAGWANVGSAAAQLVMPLAYELVLCLGVPVTVAWRVTYLLVPCALLITTRLAVLAFPYDLPRGAGVGGGAKTGKSFWEVVRGGVAHYRAWVLALTYGYCYGVELIMENVAADFFRKRFHLPMEAAGAAAACFGAINAVARPAGGVASNAVARLFGMRGRLWVLWAVQTAGAALCVLVGRMGAVERRRCPPPWR
;
A
#
# COMPACT_ATOMS: atom_id res chain seq x y z
N MET A 1 -2.46 4.88 44.26
CA MET A 1 -2.72 4.58 42.83
C MET A 1 -2.04 5.55 41.86
N VAL A 2 -1.46 6.67 42.31
CA VAL A 2 -0.74 7.65 41.46
C VAL A 2 0.77 7.34 41.31
N THR A 3 1.33 6.56 42.24
CA THR A 3 2.77 6.22 42.27
C THR A 3 3.17 5.14 41.26
N THR A 4 2.28 4.21 40.90
CA THR A 4 2.55 3.14 39.92
C THR A 4 2.53 3.63 38.47
N THR A 5 1.75 4.67 38.15
CA THR A 5 1.71 5.28 36.81
C THR A 5 2.92 6.17 36.53
N MET A 6 3.45 6.86 37.55
CA MET A 6 4.69 7.63 37.40
C MET A 6 5.92 6.72 37.17
N GLY A 7 5.99 5.56 37.82
CA GLY A 7 7.08 4.59 37.61
C GLY A 7 7.12 4.00 36.19
N LYS A 8 5.96 3.63 35.62
CA LYS A 8 5.86 3.12 34.24
C LYS A 8 6.24 4.17 33.20
N LYS A 9 5.85 5.43 33.43
CA LYS A 9 6.18 6.54 32.52
C LYS A 9 7.70 6.79 32.48
N LYS A 10 8.35 6.74 33.65
CA LYS A 10 9.79 6.94 33.77
C LYS A 10 10.61 5.81 33.12
N LEU A 11 10.17 4.56 33.29
CA LEU A 11 10.79 3.40 32.64
C LEU A 11 10.65 3.44 31.11
N ALA A 12 9.46 3.77 30.59
CA ALA A 12 9.24 3.90 29.15
C ALA A 12 10.06 5.06 28.58
N ASP A 13 10.17 6.18 29.30
CA ASP A 13 10.96 7.34 28.87
C ASP A 13 12.48 7.02 28.90
N GLU A 14 12.96 6.20 29.84
CA GLU A 14 14.34 5.67 29.89
C GLU A 14 14.63 4.65 28.77
N GLU A 15 13.68 3.77 28.44
CA GLU A 15 13.81 2.78 27.37
C GLU A 15 13.80 3.45 25.98
N ILE A 16 12.94 4.47 25.79
CA ILE A 16 12.93 5.32 24.60
C ILE A 16 14.25 6.11 24.49
N ALA A 17 14.75 6.69 25.60
CA ALA A 17 16.01 7.43 25.60
C ALA A 17 17.23 6.55 25.31
N CYS A 18 17.25 5.32 25.83
CA CYS A 18 18.30 4.32 25.58
C CYS A 18 18.33 3.84 24.12
N CYS A 19 17.14 3.63 23.52
CA CYS A 19 17.03 3.14 22.14
C CYS A 19 17.23 4.23 21.07
N TYR A 20 17.02 5.51 21.38
CA TYR A 20 17.04 6.58 20.37
C TYR A 20 18.12 7.65 20.55
N GLY A 21 18.68 7.82 21.75
CA GLY A 21 19.29 9.11 22.10
C GLY A 21 18.24 10.22 22.08
N ALA A 22 18.33 11.20 22.97
CA ALA A 22 17.26 12.16 23.27
C ALA A 22 16.79 13.09 22.11
N ALA A 23 17.20 12.89 20.85
CA ALA A 23 17.06 13.87 19.76
C ALA A 23 16.08 13.49 18.61
N GLY A 24 15.37 12.36 18.68
CA GLY A 24 14.61 11.82 17.52
C GLY A 24 13.09 11.63 17.68
N VAL A 25 12.49 12.03 18.81
CA VAL A 25 11.09 11.78 19.14
C VAL A 25 10.39 13.06 19.64
N ASP A 26 9.08 13.19 19.37
CA ASP A 26 8.26 14.30 19.87
C ASP A 26 7.81 14.10 21.33
N ASP A 27 7.11 15.09 21.92
CA ASP A 27 6.63 15.04 23.32
C ASP A 27 5.70 13.84 23.62
N GLN A 28 5.11 13.25 22.57
CA GLN A 28 4.24 12.08 22.64
C GLN A 28 5.02 10.76 22.44
N GLY A 29 6.32 10.84 22.17
CA GLY A 29 7.20 9.70 21.90
C GLY A 29 7.19 9.25 20.45
N ARG A 30 6.62 10.03 19.51
CA ARG A 30 6.54 9.66 18.09
C ARG A 30 7.81 10.06 17.35
N ALA A 31 8.26 9.24 16.41
CA ALA A 31 9.44 9.52 15.59
C ALA A 31 9.23 10.77 14.71
N THR A 32 10.16 11.72 14.79
CA THR A 32 10.11 12.96 14.00
C THR A 32 10.69 12.79 12.59
N GLU A 33 11.45 11.72 12.37
CA GLU A 33 12.10 11.35 11.12
C GLU A 33 11.96 9.83 10.85
N LEU A 34 11.93 9.46 9.56
CA LEU A 34 11.91 8.06 9.13
C LEU A 34 13.34 7.54 8.93
N ARG A 35 13.78 6.59 9.76
CA ARG A 35 15.11 5.97 9.68
C ARG A 35 15.01 4.51 9.27
N LEU A 36 15.03 4.24 7.97
CA LEU A 36 14.76 2.90 7.41
C LEU A 36 15.73 1.80 7.87
N LEU A 37 16.99 2.12 8.15
CA LEU A 37 18.02 1.12 8.50
C LEU A 37 18.18 0.90 10.01
N ALA A 38 17.44 1.65 10.84
CA ALA A 38 17.54 1.57 12.29
C ALA A 38 16.72 0.38 12.85
N LEU A 39 17.06 -0.84 12.43
CA LEU A 39 16.32 -2.08 12.72
C LEU A 39 16.25 -2.46 14.20
N SER A 40 17.08 -1.89 15.06
CA SER A 40 17.02 -2.05 16.52
C SER A 40 15.92 -1.21 17.16
N SER A 41 15.39 -0.22 16.44
CA SER A 41 14.47 0.76 16.99
C SER A 41 13.01 0.30 16.85
N PRO A 42 12.18 0.39 17.89
CA PRO A 42 10.82 -0.15 17.88
C PRO A 42 9.91 0.53 16.84
N HIS A 43 10.16 1.79 16.47
CA HIS A 43 9.38 2.49 15.43
C HIS A 43 9.69 1.96 14.05
N THR A 44 10.96 1.65 13.78
CA THR A 44 11.40 1.10 12.51
C THR A 44 10.94 -0.36 12.37
N GLN A 45 11.02 -1.14 13.45
CA GLN A 45 10.48 -2.51 13.46
C GLN A 45 8.97 -2.54 13.21
N ALA A 46 8.20 -1.71 13.92
CA ALA A 46 6.76 -1.58 13.68
C ALA A 46 6.45 -1.11 12.26
N PHE A 47 7.24 -0.16 11.73
CA PHE A 47 7.17 0.24 10.32
C PHE A 47 7.38 -0.94 9.37
N HIS A 48 8.40 -1.77 9.59
CA HIS A 48 8.67 -2.94 8.76
C HIS A 48 7.54 -3.96 8.78
N LEU A 49 7.00 -4.29 9.96
CA LEU A 49 5.86 -5.19 10.08
C LEU A 49 4.62 -4.66 9.37
N ALA A 50 4.36 -3.35 9.50
CA ALA A 50 3.18 -2.73 8.92
C ALA A 50 3.22 -2.70 7.38
N TRP A 51 4.36 -2.39 6.75
CA TRP A 51 4.43 -2.42 5.28
C TRP A 51 4.52 -3.85 4.74
N LEU A 52 5.13 -4.79 5.46
CA LEU A 52 5.15 -6.22 5.08
C LEU A 52 3.75 -6.83 5.10
N SER A 53 2.96 -6.51 6.12
CA SER A 53 1.54 -6.89 6.20
C SER A 53 0.75 -6.31 5.03
N LEU A 54 0.96 -5.01 4.73
CA LEU A 54 0.30 -4.35 3.60
C LEU A 54 0.72 -4.97 2.25
N PHE A 55 2.00 -5.26 2.08
CA PHE A 55 2.55 -5.97 0.92
C PHE A 55 1.87 -7.33 0.72
N ALA A 56 1.73 -8.13 1.78
CA ALA A 56 1.08 -9.43 1.71
C ALA A 56 -0.39 -9.32 1.30
N CYS A 57 -1.11 -8.32 1.82
CA CYS A 57 -2.49 -8.06 1.41
C CYS A 57 -2.60 -7.63 -0.05
N PHE A 58 -1.70 -6.77 -0.54
CA PHE A 58 -1.68 -6.38 -1.95
C PHE A 58 -1.32 -7.55 -2.86
N PHE A 59 -0.33 -8.34 -2.48
CA PHE A 59 0.00 -9.56 -3.20
C PHE A 59 -1.21 -10.47 -3.35
N ALA A 60 -1.93 -10.73 -2.24
CA ALA A 60 -3.12 -11.57 -2.26
C ALA A 60 -4.27 -10.98 -3.09
N ALA A 61 -4.49 -9.66 -3.02
CA ALA A 61 -5.52 -8.98 -3.80
C ALA A 61 -5.26 -9.06 -5.33
N PHE A 62 -3.99 -9.05 -5.74
CA PHE A 62 -3.57 -9.10 -7.15
C PHE A 62 -3.09 -10.49 -7.59
N ALA A 63 -3.31 -11.53 -6.78
CA ALA A 63 -2.93 -12.90 -7.13
C ALA A 63 -3.86 -13.53 -8.18
N ALA A 64 -5.10 -13.02 -8.31
CA ALA A 64 -6.12 -13.58 -9.20
C ALA A 64 -5.94 -13.25 -10.69
N PRO A 65 -5.71 -11.97 -11.07
CA PRO A 65 -5.63 -11.59 -12.48
C PRO A 65 -4.66 -12.44 -13.33
N PRO A 66 -3.43 -12.78 -12.87
CA PRO A 66 -2.46 -13.54 -13.68
C PRO A 66 -2.91 -14.97 -14.03
N ILE A 67 -3.71 -15.60 -13.16
CA ILE A 67 -4.18 -16.99 -13.31
C ILE A 67 -5.67 -17.06 -13.66
N LEU A 68 -6.31 -15.92 -13.92
CA LEU A 68 -7.72 -15.81 -14.29
C LEU A 68 -8.13 -16.73 -15.47
N PRO A 69 -7.32 -16.92 -16.53
CA PRO A 69 -7.66 -17.84 -17.62
C PRO A 69 -7.88 -19.30 -17.14
N ALA A 70 -7.14 -19.75 -16.13
CA ALA A 70 -7.27 -21.08 -15.55
C ALA A 70 -8.43 -21.18 -14.53
N LEU A 71 -8.83 -20.05 -13.93
CA LEU A 71 -9.91 -19.96 -12.94
C LEU A 71 -11.33 -19.92 -13.54
N ARG A 72 -11.46 -19.48 -14.81
CA ARG A 72 -12.74 -19.28 -15.51
C ARG A 72 -13.73 -20.47 -15.47
N PRO A 73 -13.31 -21.74 -15.54
CA PRO A 73 -14.26 -22.86 -15.50
C PRO A 73 -14.88 -23.12 -14.11
N ALA A 74 -14.33 -22.55 -13.03
CA ALA A 74 -14.58 -23.00 -11.66
C ALA A 74 -15.14 -21.93 -10.70
N LEU A 75 -15.22 -20.65 -11.09
CA LEU A 75 -15.60 -19.56 -10.18
C LEU A 75 -17.07 -19.15 -10.30
N VAL A 76 -17.89 -19.62 -9.35
CA VAL A 76 -19.24 -19.10 -9.03
C VAL A 76 -19.22 -18.49 -7.62
N LEU A 77 -18.23 -17.65 -7.29
CA LEU A 77 -18.10 -16.99 -5.97
C LEU A 77 -17.72 -15.51 -6.11
N ALA A 78 -18.16 -14.70 -5.12
CA ALA A 78 -18.11 -13.24 -5.09
C ALA A 78 -16.67 -12.67 -5.11
N PRO A 79 -16.24 -11.96 -6.17
CA PRO A 79 -14.86 -11.44 -6.34
C PRO A 79 -14.42 -10.29 -5.42
N ALA A 80 -15.10 -10.03 -4.30
CA ALA A 80 -14.97 -8.76 -3.56
C ALA A 80 -14.09 -8.80 -2.29
N ASP A 81 -13.83 -9.98 -1.72
CA ASP A 81 -13.29 -10.07 -0.36
C ASP A 81 -11.79 -9.75 -0.28
N ALA A 82 -10.98 -10.20 -1.24
CA ALA A 82 -9.55 -9.95 -1.24
C ALA A 82 -9.19 -8.45 -1.45
N PRO A 83 -9.82 -7.74 -2.40
CA PRO A 83 -9.66 -6.28 -2.50
C PRO A 83 -10.12 -5.55 -1.24
N ALA A 84 -11.22 -5.97 -0.62
CA ALA A 84 -11.71 -5.36 0.62
C ALA A 84 -10.72 -5.54 1.79
N ALA A 85 -10.12 -6.73 1.91
CA ALA A 85 -9.07 -7.00 2.90
C ALA A 85 -7.82 -6.12 2.69
N ALA A 86 -7.42 -5.86 1.44
CA ALA A 86 -6.32 -4.95 1.13
C ALA A 86 -6.63 -3.50 1.54
N VAL A 87 -7.86 -3.03 1.32
CA VAL A 87 -8.30 -1.69 1.77
C VAL A 87 -8.34 -1.60 3.31
N GLY A 88 -8.80 -2.66 3.97
CA GLY A 88 -8.77 -2.76 5.43
C GLY A 88 -7.34 -2.70 5.98
N SER A 89 -6.42 -3.47 5.39
CA SER A 89 -5.00 -3.47 5.74
C SER A 89 -4.35 -2.11 5.52
N LEU A 90 -4.64 -1.45 4.39
CA LEU A 90 -4.18 -0.08 4.13
C LEU A 90 -4.63 0.88 5.23
N SER A 91 -5.92 0.82 5.59
CA SER A 91 -6.49 1.68 6.62
C SER A 91 -5.84 1.44 7.99
N ALA A 92 -5.57 0.18 8.33
CA ALA A 92 -4.85 -0.19 9.54
C ALA A 92 -3.39 0.33 9.53
N THR A 93 -2.67 0.19 8.42
CA THR A 93 -1.30 0.70 8.27
C THR A 93 -1.27 2.24 8.39
N LEU A 94 -2.17 2.96 7.74
CA LEU A 94 -2.28 4.42 7.84
C LEU A 94 -2.53 4.89 9.28
N HIS A 95 -3.39 4.15 9.99
CA HIS A 95 -3.66 4.41 11.40
C HIS A 95 -2.43 4.15 12.27
N TRP A 96 -1.76 3.01 12.08
CA TRP A 96 -0.58 2.63 12.85
C TRP A 96 0.58 3.61 12.65
N MET A 97 0.84 4.04 11.42
CA MET A 97 1.85 5.07 11.13
C MET A 97 1.56 6.40 11.82
N SER A 98 0.27 6.76 11.94
CA SER A 98 -0.15 8.00 12.64
C SER A 98 0.06 7.93 14.16
N GLY A 99 0.12 6.72 14.73
CA GLY A 99 0.48 6.49 16.12
C GLY A 99 1.99 6.46 16.38
N ILE A 100 2.80 6.07 15.39
CA ILE A 100 4.26 5.90 15.51
C ILE A 100 5.04 7.16 15.10
N PHE A 101 4.60 7.86 14.06
CA PHE A 101 5.32 8.98 13.45
C PHE A 101 4.63 10.32 13.72
N ALA A 102 5.43 11.36 13.92
CA ALA A 102 4.96 12.73 14.05
C ALA A 102 4.43 13.27 12.71
N PRO A 103 3.60 14.35 12.70
CA PRO A 103 3.06 14.95 11.48
C PRO A 103 4.11 15.36 10.42
N SER A 104 5.35 15.58 10.85
CA SER A 104 6.50 15.88 9.98
C SER A 104 6.93 14.68 9.12
N ALA A 105 6.86 13.46 9.65
CA ALA A 105 7.37 12.24 9.01
C ALA A 105 6.29 11.25 8.57
N VAL A 106 5.09 11.29 9.16
CA VAL A 106 4.01 10.33 8.89
C VAL A 106 3.63 10.23 7.42
N GLY A 107 3.67 11.35 6.69
CA GLY A 107 3.38 11.37 5.25
C GLY A 107 4.41 10.60 4.43
N LEU A 108 5.71 10.72 4.77
CA LEU A 108 6.78 9.99 4.10
C LEU A 108 6.74 8.51 4.48
N ALA A 109 6.52 8.19 5.76
CA ALA A 109 6.36 6.81 6.22
C ALA A 109 5.22 6.09 5.47
N ASN A 110 4.05 6.73 5.36
CA ASN A 110 2.94 6.19 4.58
C ASN A 110 3.27 6.04 3.09
N ALA A 111 3.98 7.02 2.50
CA ALA A 111 4.38 6.95 1.09
C ALA A 111 5.35 5.80 0.80
N VAL A 112 6.30 5.53 1.70
CA VAL A 112 7.20 4.38 1.60
C VAL A 112 6.43 3.08 1.80
N ALA A 113 5.64 2.95 2.88
CA ALA A 113 4.86 1.74 3.13
C ALA A 113 3.92 1.39 1.97
N ALA A 114 3.17 2.37 1.46
CA ALA A 114 2.28 2.16 0.31
C ALA A 114 3.05 1.93 -1.00
N GLY A 115 4.21 2.55 -1.19
CA GLY A 115 5.07 2.33 -2.36
C GLY A 115 5.57 0.89 -2.43
N TRP A 116 6.08 0.38 -1.31
CA TRP A 116 6.52 -1.01 -1.21
C TRP A 116 5.36 -2.00 -1.25
N ALA A 117 4.19 -1.68 -0.70
CA ALA A 117 3.01 -2.53 -0.83
C ALA A 117 2.59 -2.79 -2.29
N ASN A 118 2.70 -1.79 -3.16
CA ASN A 118 2.46 -1.96 -4.60
C ASN A 118 3.50 -2.84 -5.30
N VAL A 119 4.71 -2.98 -4.74
CA VAL A 119 5.63 -4.02 -5.20
C VAL A 119 5.03 -5.40 -4.96
N GLY A 120 4.15 -5.56 -3.97
CA GLY A 120 3.38 -6.79 -3.75
C GLY A 120 2.44 -7.13 -4.91
N SER A 121 1.76 -6.14 -5.51
CA SER A 121 0.95 -6.38 -6.71
C SER A 121 1.81 -6.72 -7.92
N ALA A 122 2.96 -6.07 -8.09
CA ALA A 122 3.95 -6.42 -9.12
C ALA A 122 4.50 -7.85 -8.93
N ALA A 123 4.85 -8.22 -7.70
CA ALA A 123 5.35 -9.54 -7.37
C ALA A 123 4.29 -10.61 -7.63
N ALA A 124 3.01 -10.36 -7.34
CA ALA A 124 1.93 -11.29 -7.65
C ALA A 124 1.83 -11.58 -9.15
N GLN A 125 2.03 -10.57 -10.01
CA GLN A 125 2.00 -10.74 -11.46
C GLN A 125 3.15 -11.61 -12.00
N LEU A 126 4.29 -11.65 -11.31
CA LEU A 126 5.44 -12.49 -11.69
C LEU A 126 5.40 -13.87 -11.04
N VAL A 127 5.11 -13.93 -9.74
CA VAL A 127 5.22 -15.14 -8.93
C VAL A 127 4.06 -16.09 -9.17
N MET A 128 2.84 -15.59 -9.35
CA MET A 128 1.66 -16.45 -9.47
C MET A 128 1.68 -17.36 -10.71
N PRO A 129 2.02 -16.89 -11.92
CA PRO A 129 2.15 -17.77 -13.08
C PRO A 129 3.22 -18.85 -12.88
N LEU A 130 4.40 -18.46 -12.39
CA LEU A 130 5.51 -19.39 -12.15
C LEU A 130 5.17 -20.45 -11.09
N ALA A 131 4.53 -20.04 -10.00
CA ALA A 131 4.08 -20.96 -8.96
C ALA A 131 3.00 -21.92 -9.47
N TYR A 132 2.09 -21.43 -10.32
CA TYR A 132 1.05 -22.26 -10.93
C TYR A 132 1.64 -23.32 -11.86
N GLU A 133 2.60 -22.95 -12.72
CA GLU A 133 3.30 -23.89 -13.60
C GLU A 133 4.10 -24.93 -12.81
N LEU A 134 4.77 -24.51 -11.72
CA LEU A 134 5.46 -25.45 -10.84
C LEU A 134 4.49 -26.48 -10.25
N VAL A 135 3.31 -26.06 -9.80
CA VAL A 135 2.29 -26.96 -9.26
C VAL A 135 1.78 -27.95 -10.32
N LEU A 136 1.64 -27.52 -11.57
CA LEU A 136 1.31 -28.41 -12.68
C LEU A 136 2.43 -29.43 -12.96
N CYS A 137 3.70 -28.99 -12.94
CA CYS A 137 4.87 -29.86 -13.11
C CYS A 137 4.98 -30.91 -11.99
N LEU A 138 4.48 -30.61 -10.79
CA LEU A 138 4.39 -31.56 -9.67
C LEU A 138 3.27 -32.60 -9.83
N GLY A 139 2.54 -32.58 -10.95
CA GLY A 139 1.50 -33.56 -11.29
C GLY A 139 0.12 -33.25 -10.71
N VAL A 140 -0.11 -32.05 -10.20
CA VAL A 140 -1.43 -31.65 -9.68
C VAL A 140 -2.39 -31.34 -10.85
N PRO A 141 -3.61 -31.90 -10.88
CA PRO A 141 -4.55 -31.64 -11.96
C PRO A 141 -4.97 -30.17 -12.00
N VAL A 142 -5.20 -29.64 -13.21
CA VAL A 142 -5.56 -28.24 -13.50
C VAL A 142 -6.74 -27.73 -12.65
N THR A 143 -7.70 -28.61 -12.34
CA THR A 143 -8.89 -28.32 -11.51
C THR A 143 -8.56 -27.97 -10.05
N VAL A 144 -7.44 -28.46 -9.53
CA VAL A 144 -6.98 -28.30 -8.15
C VAL A 144 -5.72 -27.43 -8.07
N ALA A 145 -4.92 -27.36 -9.13
CA ALA A 145 -3.64 -26.65 -9.18
C ALA A 145 -3.74 -25.18 -8.75
N TRP A 146 -4.82 -24.49 -9.14
CA TRP A 146 -5.01 -23.09 -8.74
C TRP A 146 -5.25 -22.96 -7.22
N ARG A 147 -6.01 -23.89 -6.61
CA ARG A 147 -6.28 -23.89 -5.15
C ARG A 147 -4.99 -24.09 -4.37
N VAL A 148 -4.18 -25.05 -4.81
CA VAL A 148 -2.87 -25.35 -4.21
C VAL A 148 -1.94 -24.14 -4.35
N THR A 149 -1.90 -23.49 -5.51
CA THR A 149 -1.09 -22.28 -5.73
C THR A 149 -1.50 -21.14 -4.79
N TYR A 150 -2.81 -20.89 -4.64
CA TYR A 150 -3.34 -19.89 -3.72
C TYR A 150 -3.02 -20.19 -2.25
N LEU A 151 -3.13 -21.46 -1.86
CA LEU A 151 -2.85 -21.89 -0.50
C LEU A 151 -1.36 -21.75 -0.18
N LEU A 152 -0.49 -22.16 -1.10
CA LEU A 152 0.96 -22.19 -0.89
C LEU A 152 1.59 -20.79 -0.91
N VAL A 153 1.08 -19.86 -1.72
CA VAL A 153 1.74 -18.57 -1.94
C VAL A 153 0.98 -17.42 -1.22
N PRO A 154 -0.17 -16.90 -1.70
CA PRO A 154 -0.91 -15.85 -1.01
C PRO A 154 -1.29 -16.18 0.44
N CYS A 155 -1.90 -17.34 0.71
CA CYS A 155 -2.38 -17.68 2.04
C CYS A 155 -1.21 -17.87 3.03
N ALA A 156 -0.14 -18.55 2.62
CA ALA A 156 1.06 -18.70 3.45
C ALA A 156 1.68 -17.33 3.78
N LEU A 157 1.77 -16.42 2.80
CA LEU A 157 2.28 -15.06 3.01
C LEU A 157 1.41 -14.26 4.00
N LEU A 158 0.08 -14.39 3.92
CA LEU A 158 -0.84 -13.73 4.87
C LEU A 158 -0.74 -14.33 6.28
N ILE A 159 -0.64 -15.66 6.39
CA ILE A 159 -0.53 -16.33 7.69
C ILE A 159 0.80 -15.97 8.35
N THR A 160 1.90 -16.00 7.60
CA THR A 160 3.24 -15.67 8.13
C THR A 160 3.33 -14.22 8.58
N THR A 161 2.81 -13.27 7.79
CA THR A 161 2.80 -11.85 8.21
C THR A 161 1.89 -11.62 9.42
N ARG A 162 0.74 -12.30 9.50
CA ARG A 162 -0.11 -12.28 10.69
C ARG A 162 0.61 -12.82 11.92
N LEU A 163 1.29 -13.96 11.81
CA LEU A 163 2.06 -14.55 12.91
C LEU A 163 3.21 -13.63 13.32
N ALA A 164 3.89 -12.99 12.36
CA ALA A 164 4.94 -12.01 12.65
C ALA A 164 4.40 -10.80 13.42
N VAL A 165 3.26 -10.23 13.01
CA VAL A 165 2.63 -9.11 13.73
C VAL A 165 2.21 -9.51 15.15
N LEU A 166 1.73 -10.75 15.35
CA LEU A 166 1.35 -11.25 16.67
C LEU A 166 2.56 -11.60 17.56
N ALA A 167 3.65 -12.10 16.97
CA ALA A 167 4.88 -12.43 17.70
C ALA A 167 5.66 -11.18 18.11
N PHE A 168 5.51 -10.08 17.36
CA PHE A 168 6.20 -8.82 17.56
C PHE A 168 5.21 -7.65 17.73
N PRO A 169 4.46 -7.59 18.85
CA PRO A 169 3.48 -6.54 19.11
C PRO A 169 4.18 -5.22 19.50
N TYR A 170 4.71 -4.50 18.52
CA TYR A 170 5.25 -3.16 18.71
C TYR A 170 4.13 -2.11 18.63
N ASP A 171 3.26 -2.08 19.64
CA ASP A 171 2.02 -1.30 19.57
C ASP A 171 2.27 0.21 19.61
N LEU A 172 3.17 0.73 20.46
CA LEU A 172 3.55 2.16 20.50
C LEU A 172 4.86 2.38 21.30
N PRO A 173 5.58 3.50 21.07
CA PRO A 173 6.73 3.97 21.86
C PRO A 173 6.57 3.85 23.38
N ARG A 174 5.36 4.02 23.90
CA ARG A 174 5.07 4.09 25.34
C ARG A 174 4.43 2.83 25.94
N GLY A 175 4.39 1.70 25.22
CA GLY A 175 3.89 0.42 25.75
C GLY A 175 2.41 0.42 26.18
N ALA A 176 1.65 1.48 25.90
CA ALA A 176 0.21 1.49 26.07
C ALA A 176 -0.40 0.85 24.83
N GLY A 177 -0.69 -0.46 24.91
CA GLY A 177 -1.43 -1.19 23.88
C GLY A 177 -2.62 -0.36 23.45
N VAL A 178 -2.73 -0.09 22.13
CA VAL A 178 -3.73 0.79 21.50
C VAL A 178 -4.30 1.77 22.51
N GLY A 179 -3.47 2.72 22.94
CA GLY A 179 -3.93 3.84 23.75
C GLY A 179 -5.04 4.50 22.96
N GLY A 180 -6.29 4.13 23.27
CA GLY A 180 -7.48 4.71 22.69
C GLY A 180 -7.26 6.20 22.74
N GLY A 181 -7.14 6.81 21.55
CA GLY A 181 -6.87 8.24 21.41
C GLY A 181 -7.73 8.95 22.43
N ALA A 182 -7.07 9.68 23.34
CA ALA A 182 -7.65 10.24 24.56
C ALA A 182 -9.15 10.35 24.44
N LYS A 183 -9.92 9.40 25.02
CA LYS A 183 -11.35 9.17 24.75
C LYS A 183 -12.02 10.49 24.42
N THR A 184 -12.07 10.83 23.13
CA THR A 184 -12.77 12.05 22.74
C THR A 184 -14.20 11.66 23.03
N GLY A 185 -14.86 12.31 23.99
CA GLY A 185 -16.24 11.97 24.37
C GLY A 185 -17.28 12.12 23.24
N LYS A 186 -16.81 12.23 21.99
CA LYS A 186 -17.57 12.31 20.76
C LYS A 186 -18.02 10.92 20.35
N SER A 187 -19.31 10.82 20.02
CA SER A 187 -19.90 9.60 19.47
C SER A 187 -19.22 9.24 18.14
N PHE A 188 -19.11 7.96 17.82
CA PHE A 188 -18.60 7.47 16.53
C PHE A 188 -19.26 8.20 15.34
N TRP A 189 -20.58 8.37 15.41
CA TRP A 189 -21.36 9.08 14.39
C TRP A 189 -21.01 10.55 14.25
N GLU A 190 -20.50 11.18 15.31
CA GLU A 190 -20.08 12.58 15.28
C GLU A 190 -18.74 12.74 14.57
N VAL A 191 -17.81 11.80 14.75
CA VAL A 191 -16.54 11.75 14.02
C VAL A 191 -16.80 11.48 12.53
N VAL A 192 -17.67 10.51 12.22
CA VAL A 192 -18.05 10.19 10.84
C VAL A 192 -18.74 11.39 10.17
N ARG A 193 -19.72 12.01 10.83
CA ARG A 193 -20.41 13.19 10.30
C ARG A 193 -19.46 14.36 10.11
N GLY A 194 -18.54 14.59 11.04
CA GLY A 194 -17.49 15.59 10.91
C GLY A 194 -16.64 15.35 9.66
N GLY A 195 -16.11 14.14 9.48
CA GLY A 195 -15.32 13.77 8.32
C GLY A 195 -16.06 13.96 6.99
N VAL A 196 -17.30 13.45 6.90
CA VAL A 196 -18.13 13.51 5.69
C VAL A 196 -18.60 14.94 5.38
N ALA A 197 -18.83 15.78 6.38
CA ALA A 197 -19.25 17.17 6.18
C ALA A 197 -18.12 18.08 5.65
N HIS A 198 -16.86 17.67 5.74
CA HIS A 198 -15.74 18.48 5.31
C HIS A 198 -15.47 18.36 3.80
N TYR A 199 -15.75 19.42 3.04
CA TYR A 199 -15.48 19.48 1.59
C TYR A 199 -14.01 19.15 1.24
N ARG A 200 -13.06 19.55 2.10
CA ARG A 200 -11.62 19.29 1.91
C ARG A 200 -11.31 17.80 1.87
N ALA A 201 -12.01 16.99 2.67
CA ALA A 201 -11.84 15.55 2.71
C ALA A 201 -12.30 14.93 1.38
N TRP A 202 -13.45 15.37 0.85
CA TRP A 202 -13.95 14.93 -0.45
C TRP A 202 -13.05 15.31 -1.61
N VAL A 203 -12.57 16.56 -1.65
CA VAL A 203 -11.65 16.99 -2.71
C VAL A 203 -10.40 16.12 -2.71
N LEU A 204 -9.79 15.89 -1.55
CA LEU A 204 -8.59 15.04 -1.43
C LEU A 204 -8.88 13.58 -1.76
N ALA A 205 -10.01 13.04 -1.31
CA ALA A 205 -10.44 11.68 -1.60
C ALA A 205 -10.65 11.45 -3.11
N LEU A 206 -11.28 12.40 -3.80
CA LEU A 206 -11.46 12.34 -5.25
C LEU A 206 -10.13 12.44 -6.00
N THR A 207 -9.24 13.35 -5.61
CA THR A 207 -7.90 13.42 -6.24
C THR A 207 -7.08 12.15 -6.02
N TYR A 208 -7.17 11.55 -4.83
CA TYR A 208 -6.48 10.29 -4.53
C TYR A 208 -7.11 9.13 -5.32
N GLY A 209 -8.44 9.03 -5.34
CA GLY A 209 -9.16 8.04 -6.12
C GLY A 209 -8.88 8.15 -7.62
N TYR A 210 -8.68 9.36 -8.15
CA TYR A 210 -8.31 9.57 -9.55
C TYR A 210 -6.91 9.01 -9.87
N CYS A 211 -5.87 9.38 -9.10
CA CYS A 211 -4.52 8.89 -9.42
C CYS A 211 -4.38 7.41 -9.08
N TYR A 212 -4.65 7.04 -7.83
CA TYR A 212 -4.44 5.68 -7.35
C TYR A 212 -5.47 4.68 -7.89
N GLY A 213 -6.71 5.11 -8.12
CA GLY A 213 -7.73 4.24 -8.72
C GLY A 213 -7.40 3.89 -10.17
N VAL A 214 -6.92 4.86 -10.97
CA VAL A 214 -6.45 4.58 -12.34
C VAL A 214 -5.25 3.64 -12.32
N GLU A 215 -4.33 3.84 -11.39
CA GLU A 215 -3.18 2.96 -11.17
C GLU A 215 -3.60 1.52 -10.85
N LEU A 216 -4.52 1.32 -9.90
CA LEU A 216 -5.07 -0.01 -9.54
C LEU A 216 -5.76 -0.71 -10.73
N ILE A 217 -6.50 0.05 -11.55
CA ILE A 217 -7.13 -0.51 -12.75
C ILE A 217 -6.06 -0.94 -13.75
N MET A 218 -5.08 -0.09 -14.02
CA MET A 218 -3.97 -0.40 -14.92
C MET A 218 -3.21 -1.64 -14.44
N GLU A 219 -2.89 -1.75 -13.15
CA GLU A 219 -2.21 -2.92 -12.58
C GLU A 219 -3.01 -4.23 -12.79
N ASN A 220 -4.35 -4.18 -12.73
CA ASN A 220 -5.19 -5.36 -12.93
C ASN A 220 -5.35 -5.80 -14.39
N VAL A 221 -5.21 -4.86 -15.34
CA VAL A 221 -5.47 -5.14 -16.77
C VAL A 221 -4.21 -5.09 -17.64
N ALA A 222 -3.08 -4.62 -17.10
CA ALA A 222 -1.85 -4.38 -17.86
C ALA A 222 -1.31 -5.65 -18.53
N ALA A 223 -1.24 -6.78 -17.82
CA ALA A 223 -0.73 -8.03 -18.39
C ALA A 223 -1.57 -8.50 -19.59
N ASP A 224 -2.91 -8.47 -19.47
CA ASP A 224 -3.80 -8.85 -20.57
C ASP A 224 -3.74 -7.84 -21.73
N PHE A 225 -3.58 -6.55 -21.43
CA PHE A 225 -3.34 -5.52 -22.43
C PHE A 225 -2.06 -5.79 -23.22
N PHE A 226 -0.92 -6.03 -22.58
CA PHE A 226 0.34 -6.31 -23.25
C PHE A 226 0.28 -7.57 -24.13
N ARG A 227 -0.35 -8.63 -23.61
CA ARG A 227 -0.56 -9.87 -24.35
C ARG A 227 -1.44 -9.67 -25.58
N LYS A 228 -2.58 -8.98 -25.45
CA LYS A 228 -3.52 -8.79 -26.56
C LYS A 228 -3.05 -7.75 -27.59
N ARG A 229 -2.37 -6.70 -27.13
CA ARG A 229 -2.02 -5.54 -27.97
C ARG A 229 -0.68 -5.70 -28.68
N PHE A 230 0.31 -6.25 -27.98
CA PHE A 230 1.68 -6.40 -28.49
C PHE A 230 2.05 -7.85 -28.77
N HIS A 231 1.12 -8.80 -28.58
CA HIS A 231 1.32 -10.23 -28.80
C HIS A 231 2.52 -10.79 -28.03
N LEU A 232 2.83 -10.20 -26.87
CA LEU A 232 3.91 -10.66 -26.01
C LEU A 232 3.57 -12.00 -25.35
N PRO A 233 4.57 -12.88 -25.14
CA PRO A 233 4.37 -14.10 -24.36
C PRO A 233 3.94 -13.74 -22.92
N MET A 234 3.24 -14.65 -22.25
CA MET A 234 2.64 -14.42 -20.92
C MET A 234 3.66 -13.89 -19.91
N GLU A 235 4.88 -14.45 -19.92
CA GLU A 235 5.98 -14.06 -19.05
C GLU A 235 6.43 -12.61 -19.28
N ALA A 236 6.67 -12.22 -20.55
CA ALA A 236 7.09 -10.86 -20.89
C ALA A 236 5.98 -9.83 -20.64
N ALA A 237 4.72 -10.21 -20.89
CA ALA A 237 3.57 -9.36 -20.59
C ALA A 237 3.39 -9.15 -19.07
N GLY A 238 3.57 -10.22 -18.28
CA GLY A 238 3.56 -10.16 -16.82
C GLY A 238 4.71 -9.32 -16.27
N ALA A 239 5.92 -9.45 -16.83
CA ALA A 239 7.07 -8.64 -16.45
C ALA A 239 6.88 -7.15 -16.78
N ALA A 240 6.38 -6.84 -17.98
CA ALA A 240 6.05 -5.46 -18.35
C ALA A 240 4.98 -4.85 -17.43
N ALA A 241 3.96 -5.63 -17.06
CA ALA A 241 2.93 -5.19 -16.14
C ALA A 241 3.44 -5.03 -14.70
N ALA A 242 4.35 -5.90 -14.25
CA ALA A 242 5.00 -5.80 -12.95
C ALA A 242 5.85 -4.53 -12.80
N CYS A 243 6.46 -4.03 -13.88
CA CYS A 243 7.17 -2.75 -13.86
C CYS A 243 6.28 -1.58 -13.41
N PHE A 244 4.98 -1.58 -13.76
CA PHE A 244 4.05 -0.53 -13.34
C PHE A 244 3.80 -0.55 -11.83
N GLY A 245 3.69 -1.72 -11.21
CA GLY A 245 3.57 -1.80 -9.74
C GLY A 245 4.90 -1.50 -9.05
N ALA A 246 6.03 -1.96 -9.62
CA ALA A 246 7.36 -1.78 -9.03
C ALA A 246 7.82 -0.31 -9.02
N ILE A 247 7.42 0.51 -10.00
CA ILE A 247 7.79 1.93 -10.04
C ILE A 247 7.33 2.69 -8.78
N ASN A 248 6.26 2.22 -8.13
CA ASN A 248 5.70 2.83 -6.93
C ASN A 248 6.63 2.74 -5.72
N ALA A 249 7.57 1.79 -5.71
CA ALA A 249 8.63 1.72 -4.70
C ALA A 249 9.46 3.00 -4.64
N VAL A 250 9.57 3.72 -5.77
CA VAL A 250 10.36 4.96 -5.88
C VAL A 250 9.45 6.18 -6.07
N ALA A 251 8.46 6.10 -6.96
CA ALA A 251 7.61 7.22 -7.33
C ALA A 251 6.81 7.77 -6.13
N ARG A 252 6.28 6.89 -5.27
CA ARG A 252 5.52 7.33 -4.09
C ARG A 252 6.39 7.99 -3.03
N PRO A 253 7.53 7.39 -2.59
CA PRO A 253 8.46 8.09 -1.73
C PRO A 253 8.95 9.41 -2.32
N ALA A 254 9.27 9.45 -3.62
CA ALA A 254 9.72 10.66 -4.29
C ALA A 254 8.67 11.77 -4.22
N GLY A 255 7.39 11.45 -4.44
CA GLY A 255 6.28 12.39 -4.27
C GLY A 255 6.16 12.91 -2.82
N GLY A 256 6.35 12.02 -1.83
CA GLY A 256 6.39 12.40 -0.42
C GLY A 256 7.55 13.35 -0.06
N VAL A 257 8.75 13.05 -0.56
CA VAL A 257 9.94 13.89 -0.39
C VAL A 257 9.76 15.25 -1.07
N ALA A 258 9.30 15.27 -2.32
CA ALA A 258 9.06 16.51 -3.07
C ALA A 258 8.01 17.39 -2.38
N SER A 259 6.89 16.79 -1.94
CA SER A 259 5.85 17.48 -1.19
C SER A 259 6.37 18.07 0.12
N ASN A 260 7.21 17.32 0.85
CA ASN A 260 7.84 17.80 2.08
C ASN A 260 8.87 18.91 1.83
N ALA A 261 9.66 18.83 0.76
CA ALA A 261 10.64 19.84 0.40
C ALA A 261 9.97 21.19 0.11
N VAL A 262 8.91 21.19 -0.71
CA VAL A 262 8.16 22.42 -1.01
C VAL A 262 7.35 22.91 0.20
N ALA A 263 6.90 21.99 1.08
CA ALA A 263 6.24 22.36 2.32
C ALA A 263 7.16 23.12 3.30
N ARG A 264 8.45 22.83 3.32
CA ARG A 264 9.42 23.58 4.15
C ARG A 264 9.57 25.03 3.69
N LEU A 265 9.36 25.30 2.40
CA LEU A 265 9.49 26.64 1.81
C LEU A 265 8.19 27.44 1.88
N PHE A 266 7.04 26.81 1.57
CA PHE A 266 5.75 27.49 1.40
C PHE A 266 4.63 26.98 2.32
N GLY A 267 4.98 26.19 3.33
CA GLY A 267 4.01 25.58 4.26
C GLY A 267 3.01 24.65 3.57
N MET A 268 1.78 24.59 4.11
CA MET A 268 0.72 23.74 3.55
C MET A 268 0.29 24.12 2.13
N ARG A 269 0.45 25.40 1.74
CA ARG A 269 0.16 25.86 0.38
C ARG A 269 1.13 25.22 -0.62
N GLY A 270 2.39 25.05 -0.24
CA GLY A 270 3.39 24.36 -1.04
C GLY A 270 2.99 22.93 -1.41
N ARG A 271 2.48 22.16 -0.45
CA ARG A 271 1.98 20.79 -0.69
C ARG A 271 0.86 20.75 -1.72
N LEU A 272 -0.07 21.69 -1.64
CA LEU A 272 -1.20 21.78 -2.57
C LEU A 272 -0.76 22.17 -3.98
N TRP A 273 0.23 23.05 -4.11
CA TRP A 273 0.80 23.42 -5.41
C TRP A 273 1.50 22.24 -6.09
N VAL A 274 2.29 21.47 -5.34
CA VAL A 274 2.92 20.24 -5.87
C VAL A 274 1.86 19.23 -6.30
N LEU A 275 0.84 19.00 -5.46
CA LEU A 275 -0.27 18.11 -5.81
C LEU A 275 -0.96 18.56 -7.09
N TRP A 276 -1.31 19.84 -7.20
CA TRP A 276 -1.99 20.39 -8.37
C TRP A 276 -1.13 20.28 -9.64
N ALA A 277 0.16 20.62 -9.57
CA ALA A 277 1.07 20.57 -10.71
C ALA A 277 1.24 19.14 -11.23
N VAL A 278 1.49 18.18 -10.34
CA VAL A 278 1.66 16.76 -10.69
C VAL A 278 0.37 16.18 -11.27
N GLN A 279 -0.79 16.46 -10.66
CA GLN A 279 -2.07 15.95 -11.16
C GLN A 279 -2.42 16.54 -12.53
N THR A 280 -2.16 17.83 -12.77
CA THR A 280 -2.40 18.47 -14.06
C THR A 280 -1.49 17.88 -15.15
N ALA A 281 -0.21 17.67 -14.83
CA ALA A 281 0.72 17.00 -15.73
C ALA A 281 0.27 15.56 -16.04
N GLY A 282 -0.14 14.80 -15.03
CA GLY A 282 -0.69 13.45 -15.19
C GLY A 282 -1.93 13.42 -16.10
N ALA A 283 -2.88 14.32 -15.85
CA ALA A 283 -4.08 14.44 -16.68
C ALA A 283 -3.76 14.78 -18.14
N ALA A 284 -2.81 15.69 -18.38
CA ALA A 284 -2.35 16.02 -19.74
C ALA A 284 -1.71 14.81 -20.44
N LEU A 285 -0.87 14.04 -19.73
CA LEU A 285 -0.28 12.82 -20.26
C LEU A 285 -1.34 11.76 -20.60
N CYS A 286 -2.35 11.57 -19.76
CA CYS A 286 -3.47 10.66 -20.06
C CYS A 286 -4.21 11.07 -21.35
N VAL A 287 -4.45 12.37 -21.55
CA VAL A 287 -5.07 12.89 -22.78
C VAL A 287 -4.19 12.61 -24.00
N LEU A 288 -2.87 12.82 -23.88
CA LEU A 288 -1.93 12.54 -24.97
C LEU A 288 -1.92 11.06 -25.35
N VAL A 289 -1.84 10.15 -24.37
CA VAL A 289 -1.93 8.70 -24.59
C VAL A 289 -3.24 8.31 -25.26
N GLY A 290 -4.37 8.88 -24.81
CA GLY A 290 -5.68 8.67 -25.43
C GLY A 290 -5.72 9.10 -26.90
N ARG A 291 -5.08 10.23 -27.24
CA ARG A 291 -4.99 10.71 -28.63
C ARG A 291 -4.08 9.84 -29.48
N MET A 292 -2.96 9.36 -28.95
CA MET A 292 -2.08 8.42 -29.67
C MET A 292 -2.84 7.15 -30.07
N GLY A 293 -3.61 6.56 -29.14
CA GLY A 293 -4.44 5.39 -29.43
C GLY A 293 -5.59 5.66 -30.43
N ALA A 294 -6.09 6.89 -30.51
CA ALA A 294 -7.08 7.28 -31.52
C ALA A 294 -6.46 7.45 -32.91
N VAL A 295 -5.25 8.01 -33.00
CA VAL A 295 -4.50 8.15 -34.27
C VAL A 295 -4.10 6.78 -34.80
N GLU A 296 -3.64 5.89 -33.94
CA GLU A 296 -3.24 4.55 -34.33
C GLU A 296 -4.42 3.72 -34.87
N ARG A 297 -5.59 3.77 -34.22
CA ARG A 297 -6.82 3.11 -34.72
C ARG A 297 -7.28 3.62 -36.08
N ARG A 298 -6.92 4.86 -36.44
CA ARG A 298 -7.20 5.42 -37.78
C ARG A 298 -6.19 4.96 -38.84
N ARG A 299 -4.94 4.64 -38.44
CA ARG A 299 -3.89 4.16 -39.36
C ARG A 299 -3.92 2.64 -39.57
N CYS A 300 -4.20 1.87 -38.51
CA CYS A 300 -4.38 0.43 -38.54
C CYS A 300 -5.73 0.09 -37.90
N PRO A 301 -6.83 0.03 -38.66
CA PRO A 301 -8.10 -0.44 -38.12
C PRO A 301 -7.94 -1.88 -37.62
N PRO A 302 -8.52 -2.23 -36.46
CA PRO A 302 -8.44 -3.60 -35.96
C PRO A 302 -9.08 -4.56 -36.98
N PRO A 303 -8.56 -5.78 -37.14
CA PRO A 303 -9.05 -6.76 -38.13
C PRO A 303 -10.45 -7.32 -37.84
N TRP A 304 -11.17 -6.78 -36.85
CA TRP A 304 -12.49 -7.22 -36.40
C TRP A 304 -13.56 -6.12 -36.59
N ARG A 305 -13.66 -5.57 -37.80
CA ARG A 305 -14.92 -5.02 -38.31
C ARG A 305 -15.51 -5.99 -39.32
#